data_AF-A0A6M3YIM3-F1
#
_entry.id   AF-A0A6M3YIM3-F1
#
_cell.length_a   1.000
_cell.length_b   1.000
_cell.length_c   1.000
_cell.angle_alpha   90.00
_cell.angle_beta   90.00
_cell.angle_gamma   90.00
#
_symmetry.space_group_name_H-M   'P 1'
#
loop_
_entity.id
_entity.type
_entity.pdbx_description
1 polymer ?
#
loop_
_entity_poly.entity_id
_entity_poly.type
_entity_poly.pdbx_seq_one_letter_code
_entity_poly.pdbx_strand_id
1 'polypeptide(L)'
;NCYTSNAWNETSCPDGATCAKNCAIDGADYSGTYGITTSGNALTLKFVTKGSFSTNIGSRTYLMESDTKYQMFNVVGKEFTFDVDVSKLPCGLNGALYFVEMAADGGMNKGNNKAGAKYGTGYCDAQCPHDMKWIEGTANSEGWNPNPNDKNAGSGKYGACCAEMDIWE
;
A
#
# COMPACT_ATOMS: atom_id res chain seq x y z
N ASN A 1 1.72 -7.44 -17.96
CA ASN A 1 1.19 -6.95 -16.67
C ASN A 1 0.22 -7.96 -16.10
N CYS A 2 0.42 -8.40 -14.86
CA CYS A 2 -0.57 -9.24 -14.17
C CYS A 2 -1.81 -8.47 -13.74
N TYR A 3 -1.68 -7.16 -13.53
CA TYR A 3 -2.77 -6.26 -13.19
C TYR A 3 -2.60 -4.97 -14.00
N THR A 4 -3.64 -4.51 -14.67
CA THR A 4 -3.64 -3.23 -15.42
C THR A 4 -4.96 -2.53 -15.18
N SER A 5 -4.90 -1.22 -14.88
CA SER A 5 -6.06 -0.42 -14.51
C SER A 5 -6.76 -1.07 -13.31
N ASN A 6 -7.91 -1.70 -13.49
CA ASN A 6 -8.69 -2.35 -12.44
C ASN A 6 -8.95 -3.84 -12.68
N ALA A 7 -8.15 -4.51 -13.50
CA ALA A 7 -8.34 -5.93 -13.85
C ALA A 7 -7.05 -6.75 -13.77
N TRP A 8 -7.19 -8.00 -13.32
CA TRP A 8 -6.17 -9.03 -13.40
C TRP A 8 -6.12 -9.65 -14.81
N ASN A 9 -4.94 -10.08 -15.24
CA ASN A 9 -4.80 -10.87 -16.46
C ASN A 9 -5.16 -12.33 -16.18
N GLU A 10 -6.28 -12.81 -16.72
CA GLU A 10 -6.81 -14.16 -16.44
C GLU A 10 -5.85 -15.30 -16.84
N THR A 11 -5.03 -15.11 -17.87
CA THR A 11 -4.05 -16.12 -18.30
C THR A 11 -2.88 -16.23 -17.32
N SER A 12 -2.36 -15.10 -16.85
CA SER A 12 -1.28 -15.09 -15.86
C SER A 12 -1.77 -15.39 -14.44
N CYS A 13 -3.04 -15.08 -14.17
CA CYS A 13 -3.68 -15.13 -12.85
C CYS A 13 -5.00 -15.93 -12.86
N PRO A 14 -4.96 -17.22 -13.24
CA PRO A 14 -6.16 -18.08 -13.22
C PRO A 14 -6.68 -18.34 -11.81
N ASP A 15 -5.78 -18.28 -10.81
CA ASP A 15 -6.08 -18.35 -9.39
C ASP A 15 -5.03 -17.55 -8.60
N GLY A 16 -5.31 -17.26 -7.33
CA GLY A 16 -4.48 -16.40 -6.49
C GLY A 16 -3.08 -16.95 -6.21
N ALA A 17 -2.94 -18.27 -6.06
CA ALA A 17 -1.65 -18.91 -5.77
C ALA A 17 -0.74 -18.98 -7.00
N THR A 18 -1.33 -19.31 -8.16
CA THR A 18 -0.64 -19.29 -9.46
C THR A 18 -0.23 -17.86 -9.84
N CYS A 19 -1.12 -16.89 -9.65
CA CYS A 19 -0.83 -15.48 -9.90
C CYS A 19 0.36 -14.99 -9.05
N ALA A 20 0.40 -15.33 -7.75
CA ALA A 20 1.52 -14.96 -6.88
C ALA A 20 2.88 -15.54 -7.29
N LYS A 21 2.89 -16.67 -8.01
CA LYS A 21 4.12 -17.27 -8.55
C LYS A 21 4.54 -16.66 -9.88
N ASN A 22 3.58 -16.28 -10.70
CA ASN A 22 3.80 -15.78 -12.05
C ASN A 22 4.08 -14.27 -12.11
N CYS A 23 3.79 -13.55 -11.03
CA CYS A 23 3.80 -12.10 -10.99
C CYS A 23 4.80 -11.56 -9.96
N ALA A 24 5.24 -10.33 -10.20
CA ALA A 24 6.09 -9.58 -9.28
C ALA A 24 5.55 -8.15 -9.13
N ILE A 25 5.87 -7.55 -7.98
CA ILE A 25 5.86 -6.10 -7.79
C ILE A 25 7.31 -5.62 -7.93
N ASP A 26 7.50 -4.45 -8.52
CA ASP A 26 8.82 -3.92 -8.88
C ASP A 26 9.13 -2.63 -8.09
N GLY A 27 10.31 -2.05 -8.33
CA GLY A 27 10.73 -0.79 -7.76
C GLY A 27 9.80 0.38 -8.15
N ALA A 28 9.92 1.45 -7.38
CA ALA A 28 9.12 2.66 -7.56
C ALA A 28 10.02 3.86 -7.89
N ASP A 29 9.68 4.58 -8.95
CA ASP A 29 10.16 5.95 -9.17
C ASP A 29 9.35 6.91 -8.29
N TYR A 30 9.80 7.07 -7.04
CA TYR A 30 9.13 7.85 -6.00
C TYR A 30 8.79 9.28 -6.46
N SER A 31 9.77 10.00 -7.02
CA SER A 31 9.57 11.41 -7.38
C SER A 31 8.83 11.58 -8.71
N GLY A 32 9.27 10.89 -9.77
CA GLY A 32 8.75 11.11 -11.12
C GLY A 32 7.37 10.51 -11.34
N THR A 33 7.08 9.36 -10.73
CA THR A 33 5.78 8.68 -10.88
C THR A 33 4.81 8.98 -9.76
N TYR A 34 5.28 8.96 -8.50
CA TYR A 34 4.39 9.09 -7.33
C TYR A 34 4.37 10.50 -6.73
N GLY A 35 5.37 11.35 -7.03
CA GLY A 35 5.47 12.69 -6.43
C GLY A 35 5.80 12.66 -4.94
N ILE A 36 6.51 11.62 -4.51
CA ILE A 36 7.01 11.42 -3.15
C ILE A 36 8.45 11.92 -3.10
N THR A 37 8.74 12.83 -2.17
CA THR A 37 10.09 13.37 -1.96
C THR A 37 10.40 13.49 -0.48
N THR A 38 11.67 13.34 -0.12
CA THR A 38 12.16 13.55 1.24
C THR A 38 13.28 14.58 1.27
N SER A 39 13.42 15.29 2.39
CA SER A 39 14.56 16.18 2.67
C SER A 39 14.79 16.25 4.17
N GLY A 40 15.94 15.75 4.65
CA GLY A 40 16.19 15.63 6.08
C GLY A 40 15.14 14.75 6.77
N ASN A 41 14.37 15.34 7.68
CA ASN A 41 13.27 14.68 8.40
C ASN A 41 11.88 14.92 7.79
N ALA A 42 11.77 15.60 6.65
CA ALA A 42 10.51 15.91 6.00
C ALA A 42 10.17 14.90 4.90
N LEU A 43 8.90 14.49 4.84
CA LEU A 43 8.28 13.71 3.77
C LEU A 43 7.19 14.56 3.11
N THR A 44 7.17 14.64 1.78
CA THR A 44 6.13 15.32 1.02
C THR A 44 5.45 14.34 0.08
N LEU A 45 4.12 14.27 0.17
CA LEU A 45 3.27 13.42 -0.66
C LEU A 45 2.37 14.30 -1.54
N LYS A 46 2.51 14.21 -2.86
CA LYS A 46 1.59 14.87 -3.79
C LYS A 46 0.35 14.02 -4.03
N PHE A 47 -0.80 14.68 -4.14
CA PHE A 47 -2.05 13.97 -4.44
C PHE A 47 -2.12 13.48 -5.89
N VAL A 48 -1.78 14.31 -6.88
CA VAL A 48 -1.81 13.92 -8.30
C VAL A 48 -0.44 14.14 -8.94
N THR A 49 0.11 13.08 -9.52
CA THR A 49 1.39 13.13 -10.26
C THR A 49 1.16 12.61 -11.67
N LYS A 50 1.34 13.48 -12.67
CA LYS A 50 1.15 13.17 -14.09
C LYS A 50 2.50 12.86 -14.73
N GLY A 51 2.72 11.59 -15.08
CA GLY A 51 3.88 11.16 -15.86
C GLY A 51 3.56 11.10 -17.36
N SER A 52 4.53 10.65 -18.16
CA SER A 52 4.39 10.58 -19.62
C SER A 52 3.36 9.55 -20.09
N PHE A 53 3.14 8.48 -19.32
CA PHE A 53 2.30 7.34 -19.73
C PHE A 53 1.17 7.03 -18.73
N SER A 54 1.16 7.68 -17.57
CA SER A 54 0.23 7.38 -16.47
C SER A 54 -0.01 8.60 -15.60
N THR A 55 -1.06 8.52 -14.78
CA THR A 55 -1.34 9.51 -13.73
C THR A 55 -1.55 8.76 -12.43
N ASN A 56 -0.72 9.03 -11.44
CA ASN A 56 -0.85 8.51 -10.08
C ASN A 56 -1.77 9.40 -9.24
N ILE A 57 -2.56 8.77 -8.37
CA ILE A 57 -3.48 9.42 -7.43
C ILE A 57 -3.18 8.88 -6.02
N GLY A 58 -2.79 9.76 -5.11
CA GLY A 58 -2.47 9.44 -3.73
C GLY A 58 -1.22 8.58 -3.56
N SER A 59 -0.92 8.23 -2.32
CA SER A 59 0.15 7.28 -1.96
C SER A 59 -0.05 6.80 -0.52
N ARG A 60 0.45 5.61 -0.21
CA ARG A 60 0.61 5.09 1.16
C ARG A 60 2.05 4.65 1.32
N THR A 61 2.69 5.08 2.40
CA THR A 61 4.12 4.84 2.66
C THR A 61 4.33 4.33 4.09
N TYR A 62 5.36 3.52 4.30
CA TYR A 62 5.72 3.02 5.62
C TYR A 62 7.14 3.48 5.97
N LEU A 63 7.37 3.78 7.25
CA LEU A 63 8.71 4.07 7.74
C LEU A 63 9.53 2.77 7.82
N MET A 64 10.77 2.82 7.35
CA MET A 64 11.67 1.67 7.29
C MET A 64 12.77 1.80 8.35
N GLU A 65 13.05 0.73 9.09
CA GLU A 65 14.23 0.62 9.97
C GLU A 65 15.47 0.25 9.14
N SER A 66 15.27 -0.60 8.13
CA SER A 66 16.30 -1.08 7.21
C SER A 66 15.69 -1.38 5.84
N ASP A 67 16.52 -1.76 4.87
CA ASP A 67 16.07 -2.17 3.54
C ASP A 67 14.96 -3.25 3.52
N THR A 68 14.85 -4.07 4.56
CA THR A 68 13.96 -5.24 4.59
C THR A 68 13.03 -5.30 5.80
N LYS A 69 12.98 -4.26 6.63
CA LYS A 69 12.09 -4.20 7.80
C LYS A 69 11.48 -2.81 8.00
N TYR A 70 10.18 -2.80 8.33
CA TYR A 70 9.50 -1.61 8.83
C TYR A 70 10.05 -1.19 10.18
N GLN A 71 10.01 0.11 10.44
CA GLN A 71 10.24 0.66 11.77
C GLN A 71 9.01 0.35 12.63
N MET A 72 9.20 -0.50 13.64
CA MET A 72 8.13 -0.86 14.58
C MET A 72 8.09 0.12 15.76
N PHE A 73 6.89 0.42 16.24
CA PHE A 73 6.65 1.31 17.36
C PHE A 73 5.85 0.60 18.46
N ASN A 74 6.31 0.73 19.70
CA ASN A 74 5.56 0.34 20.90
C ASN A 74 5.16 1.62 21.63
N VAL A 75 3.95 2.11 21.36
CA VAL A 75 3.50 3.46 21.79
C VAL A 75 2.77 3.47 23.13
N VAL A 76 2.41 2.31 23.69
CA VAL A 76 1.74 2.23 25.00
C VAL A 76 2.63 2.84 26.09
N GLY A 77 2.10 3.84 26.79
CA GLY A 77 2.82 4.58 27.83
C GLY A 77 3.92 5.50 27.30
N LYS A 78 3.89 5.87 26.02
CA LYS A 78 4.85 6.77 25.38
C LYS A 78 4.16 7.96 24.71
N GLU A 79 4.98 8.93 24.30
CA GLU A 79 4.57 10.07 23.50
C GLU A 79 5.08 9.91 22.05
N PHE A 80 4.24 10.25 21.08
CA PHE A 80 4.59 10.33 19.67
C PHE A 80 4.17 11.71 19.14
N THR A 81 5.10 12.41 18.49
CA THR A 81 4.92 13.80 18.05
C THR A 81 5.49 13.98 16.65
N PHE A 82 4.83 14.80 15.83
CA PHE A 82 5.26 15.15 14.48
C PHE A 82 4.73 16.53 14.10
N ASP A 83 5.41 17.19 13.15
CA ASP A 83 4.93 18.42 12.52
C ASP A 83 4.23 18.08 11.20
N VAL A 84 3.16 18.82 10.87
CA VAL A 84 2.40 18.62 9.63
C VAL A 84 1.97 19.96 9.01
N ASP A 85 2.12 20.07 7.69
CA ASP A 85 1.60 21.19 6.90
C ASP A 85 0.46 20.70 6.00
N VAL A 86 -0.78 21.02 6.39
CA VAL A 86 -2.01 20.73 5.64
C VAL A 86 -2.53 21.94 4.86
N SER A 87 -1.75 23.03 4.75
CA SER A 87 -2.19 24.28 4.12
C SER A 87 -2.62 24.14 2.65
N LYS A 88 -2.19 23.06 1.99
CA LYS A 88 -2.51 22.73 0.59
C LYS A 88 -3.42 21.51 0.45
N LEU A 89 -4.06 21.07 1.53
CA LEU A 89 -4.96 19.92 1.55
C LEU A 89 -6.42 20.43 1.60
N PRO A 90 -7.09 20.59 0.45
CA PRO A 90 -8.48 21.07 0.40
C PRO A 90 -9.47 20.02 0.93
N CYS A 91 -10.73 20.44 1.11
CA CYS A 91 -11.82 19.56 1.51
C CYS A 91 -11.93 18.32 0.60
N GLY A 92 -12.23 17.17 1.21
CA GLY A 92 -12.38 15.88 0.50
C GLY A 92 -11.07 15.11 0.32
N LEU A 93 -9.93 15.65 0.75
CA LEU A 93 -8.69 14.90 0.90
C LEU A 93 -8.46 14.56 2.37
N ASN A 94 -7.65 13.53 2.59
CA ASN A 94 -7.17 13.11 3.90
C ASN A 94 -5.65 12.93 3.79
N GLY A 95 -4.92 13.56 4.71
CA GLY A 95 -3.48 13.41 4.85
C GLY A 95 -3.22 12.66 6.14
N ALA A 96 -3.18 11.33 6.07
CA ALA A 96 -3.20 10.51 7.27
C ALA A 96 -1.80 10.14 7.80
N LEU A 97 -1.68 10.08 9.13
CA LEU A 97 -0.60 9.43 9.86
C LEU A 97 -1.21 8.55 10.94
N TYR A 98 -0.94 7.25 10.87
CA TYR A 98 -1.57 6.24 11.73
C TYR A 98 -0.65 5.03 11.91
N PHE A 99 -1.01 4.17 12.87
CA PHE A 99 -0.34 2.90 13.12
C PHE A 99 -1.28 1.74 12.82
N VAL A 100 -0.73 0.67 12.25
CA VAL A 100 -1.43 -0.61 12.05
C VAL A 100 -0.55 -1.77 12.49
N GLU A 101 -1.15 -2.86 12.95
CA GLU A 101 -0.44 -4.06 13.43
C GLU A 101 0.06 -4.97 12.28
N MET A 102 0.81 -4.40 11.35
CA MET A 102 1.50 -5.15 10.28
C MET A 102 2.72 -5.92 10.82
N ALA A 103 3.07 -7.03 10.17
CA ALA A 103 4.33 -7.72 10.44
C ALA A 103 5.53 -6.87 9.97
N ALA A 104 6.59 -6.79 10.78
CA ALA A 104 7.76 -5.97 10.50
C ALA A 104 8.47 -6.30 9.17
N ASP A 105 8.38 -7.54 8.70
CA ASP A 105 8.96 -8.00 7.43
C ASP A 105 7.95 -7.98 6.26
N GLY A 106 6.77 -7.38 6.46
CA GLY A 106 5.68 -7.35 5.47
C GLY A 106 5.00 -8.70 5.25
N GLY A 107 5.20 -9.66 6.17
CA GLY A 107 4.69 -11.03 6.02
C GLY A 107 5.52 -11.84 5.04
N MET A 108 6.84 -11.60 4.99
CA MET A 108 7.74 -12.37 4.13
C MET A 108 7.64 -13.87 4.45
N ASN A 109 7.66 -14.71 3.42
CA ASN A 109 7.48 -16.16 3.51
C ASN A 109 6.11 -16.66 4.01
N LYS A 110 5.13 -15.78 4.29
CA LYS A 110 3.72 -16.21 4.28
C LYS A 110 3.29 -16.46 2.83
N GLY A 111 2.74 -17.65 2.56
CA GLY A 111 2.39 -18.06 1.20
C GLY A 111 3.57 -17.92 0.23
N ASN A 112 3.36 -17.22 -0.89
CA ASN A 112 4.41 -16.92 -1.86
C ASN A 112 4.97 -15.48 -1.75
N ASN A 113 4.83 -14.82 -0.60
CA ASN A 113 5.43 -13.49 -0.42
C ASN A 113 6.96 -13.57 -0.35
N LYS A 114 7.62 -13.17 -1.44
CA LYS A 114 9.09 -13.05 -1.54
C LYS A 114 9.57 -11.60 -1.61
N ALA A 115 8.65 -10.63 -1.55
CA ALA A 115 8.95 -9.22 -1.66
C ALA A 115 9.14 -8.56 -0.27
N GLY A 116 8.22 -8.85 0.67
CA GLY A 116 8.29 -8.37 2.05
C GLY A 116 8.22 -6.85 2.21
N ALA A 117 8.71 -6.36 3.35
CA ALA A 117 8.62 -4.95 3.72
C ALA A 117 9.34 -4.01 2.74
N LYS A 118 10.42 -4.48 2.10
CA LYS A 118 11.17 -3.72 1.08
C LYS A 118 10.29 -3.18 -0.04
N TYR A 119 9.22 -3.91 -0.37
CA TYR A 119 8.26 -3.56 -1.42
C TYR A 119 6.87 -3.24 -0.86
N GLY A 120 6.74 -2.91 0.43
CA GLY A 120 5.48 -2.39 0.96
C GLY A 120 4.37 -3.44 1.15
N THR A 121 4.70 -4.74 1.26
CA THR A 121 3.68 -5.81 1.40
C THR A 121 3.12 -5.96 2.81
N GLY A 122 1.96 -6.60 2.91
CA GLY A 122 1.39 -7.01 4.21
C GLY A 122 0.48 -5.99 4.89
N TYR A 123 0.00 -4.97 4.15
CA TYR A 123 -0.96 -4.00 4.69
C TYR A 123 -2.23 -4.66 5.18
N CYS A 124 -2.75 -4.11 6.28
CA CYS A 124 -4.02 -4.41 6.89
C CYS A 124 -4.43 -3.17 7.69
N ASP A 125 -5.72 -3.04 7.99
CA ASP A 125 -6.26 -1.98 8.86
C ASP A 125 -7.58 -2.45 9.50
N ALA A 126 -8.28 -1.57 10.24
CA ALA A 126 -9.54 -1.93 10.91
C ALA A 126 -10.75 -2.06 9.97
N GLN A 127 -10.63 -1.60 8.72
CA GLN A 127 -11.65 -1.68 7.67
C GLN A 127 -11.63 -3.01 6.92
N CYS A 128 -10.60 -3.84 7.14
CA CYS A 128 -10.43 -5.11 6.42
C CYS A 128 -10.44 -4.95 4.88
N PRO A 129 -9.60 -4.08 4.29
CA PRO A 129 -9.65 -3.68 2.89
C PRO A 129 -9.58 -4.87 1.93
N HIS A 130 -10.57 -4.94 1.03
CA HIS A 130 -10.66 -5.95 -0.02
C HIS A 130 -9.96 -5.54 -1.32
N ASP A 131 -9.52 -4.29 -1.44
CA ASP A 131 -8.81 -3.76 -2.60
C ASP A 131 -7.30 -4.09 -2.59
N MET A 132 -6.81 -4.66 -1.49
CA MET A 132 -5.46 -5.19 -1.40
C MET A 132 -5.25 -6.32 -2.40
N LYS A 133 -4.38 -6.06 -3.39
CA LYS A 133 -4.07 -6.98 -4.50
C LYS A 133 -3.33 -8.24 -4.05
N TRP A 134 -2.58 -8.15 -2.95
CA TRP A 134 -1.79 -9.24 -2.41
C TRP A 134 -2.07 -9.36 -0.91
N ILE A 135 -2.57 -10.52 -0.47
CA ILE A 135 -2.89 -10.80 0.93
C ILE A 135 -2.29 -12.17 1.28
N GLU A 136 -1.53 -12.21 2.37
CA GLU A 136 -0.82 -13.41 2.87
C GLU A 136 0.01 -14.18 1.81
N GLY A 137 0.59 -13.44 0.86
CA GLY A 137 1.42 -14.00 -0.21
C GLY A 137 0.64 -14.69 -1.33
N THR A 138 -0.64 -14.37 -1.47
CA THR A 138 -1.51 -14.81 -2.58
C THR A 138 -2.09 -13.58 -3.30
N ALA A 139 -2.38 -13.70 -4.60
CA ALA A 139 -3.12 -12.64 -5.30
C ALA A 139 -4.59 -12.69 -4.88
N ASN A 140 -5.17 -11.53 -4.58
CA ASN A 140 -6.59 -11.40 -4.31
C ASN A 140 -7.41 -11.34 -5.61
N SER A 141 -7.15 -12.26 -6.54
CA SER A 141 -7.77 -12.27 -7.88
C SER A 141 -9.11 -13.02 -7.93
N GLU A 142 -9.38 -13.90 -6.97
CA GLU A 142 -10.63 -14.64 -6.88
C GLU A 142 -11.79 -13.68 -6.61
N GLY A 143 -12.83 -13.72 -7.47
CA GLY A 143 -14.01 -12.87 -7.32
C GLY A 143 -13.74 -11.37 -7.50
N TRP A 144 -12.64 -10.99 -8.16
CA TRP A 144 -12.28 -9.58 -8.33
C TRP A 144 -13.36 -8.78 -9.06
N ASN A 145 -13.87 -7.74 -8.39
CA ASN A 145 -14.88 -6.83 -8.91
C ASN A 145 -14.28 -5.43 -9.12
N PRO A 146 -14.14 -4.95 -10.37
CA PRO A 146 -13.63 -3.60 -10.66
C PRO A 146 -14.50 -2.50 -10.04
N ASN A 147 -13.88 -1.47 -9.46
CA ASN A 147 -14.62 -0.34 -8.90
C ASN A 147 -15.11 0.58 -10.05
N PRO A 148 -16.41 0.91 -10.14
CA PRO A 148 -16.92 1.77 -11.20
C PRO A 148 -16.46 3.24 -11.06
N ASN A 149 -16.05 3.66 -9.86
CA ASN A 149 -15.65 5.03 -9.56
C ASN A 149 -14.13 5.21 -9.43
N ASP A 150 -13.36 4.11 -9.47
CA ASP A 150 -11.90 4.13 -9.48
C ASP A 150 -11.34 3.17 -10.55
N LYS A 151 -10.79 3.75 -11.60
CA LYS A 151 -10.20 3.02 -12.74
C LYS A 151 -8.97 2.17 -12.38
N ASN A 152 -8.40 2.35 -11.19
CA ASN A 152 -7.18 1.66 -10.75
C ASN A 152 -7.44 0.61 -9.64
N ALA A 153 -8.66 0.57 -9.12
CA ALA A 153 -9.03 -0.25 -7.96
C ALA A 153 -10.20 -1.18 -8.26
N GLY A 154 -10.35 -2.17 -7.39
CA GLY A 154 -11.43 -3.14 -7.37
C GLY A 154 -11.39 -3.84 -6.02
N SER A 155 -12.18 -4.89 -5.85
CA SER A 155 -12.22 -5.63 -4.60
C SER A 155 -12.23 -7.13 -4.88
N GLY A 156 -11.34 -7.86 -4.21
CA GLY A 156 -11.30 -9.32 -4.27
C GLY A 156 -12.08 -9.97 -3.13
N LYS A 157 -12.09 -11.31 -3.14
CA LYS A 157 -12.78 -12.11 -2.12
C LYS A 157 -12.26 -11.88 -0.70
N TYR A 158 -10.95 -11.65 -0.52
CA TYR A 158 -10.31 -11.57 0.79
C TYR A 158 -10.12 -10.11 1.22
N GLY A 159 -10.24 -9.86 2.53
CA GLY A 159 -9.92 -8.59 3.19
C GLY A 159 -8.74 -8.76 4.16
N ALA A 160 -7.96 -7.70 4.38
CA ALA A 160 -6.79 -7.73 5.25
C ALA A 160 -7.03 -6.93 6.55
N CYS A 161 -7.30 -7.62 7.66
CA CYS A 161 -7.69 -7.00 8.93
C CYS A 161 -6.53 -6.94 9.94
N CYS A 162 -6.39 -5.84 10.67
CA CYS A 162 -5.62 -5.77 11.91
C CYS A 162 -6.04 -4.56 12.77
N ALA A 163 -5.49 -4.41 13.97
CA ALA A 163 -5.76 -3.23 14.78
C ALA A 163 -5.14 -1.98 14.14
N GLU A 164 -5.82 -0.85 14.33
CA GLU A 164 -5.49 0.46 13.78
C GLU A 164 -5.58 1.52 14.88
N MET A 165 -4.65 2.47 14.86
CA MET A 165 -4.66 3.66 15.70
C MET A 165 -4.40 4.88 14.82
N ASP A 166 -5.48 5.60 14.52
CA ASP A 166 -5.44 6.84 13.75
C ASP A 166 -4.95 7.99 14.64
N ILE A 167 -3.70 8.41 14.43
CA ILE A 167 -3.12 9.56 15.16
C ILE A 167 -3.61 10.86 14.53
N TRP A 168 -3.72 10.88 13.20
CA TRP A 168 -4.12 12.04 12.43
C TRP A 168 -4.73 11.65 11.08
N GLU A 169 -5.84 12.29 10.73
CA GLU A 169 -6.56 12.18 9.44
C GLU A 169 -7.00 13.58 8.97
#